data_AF-A0A814KLW4-F1
#
_entry.id   AF-A0A814KLW4-F1
#
_cell.length_a   1.000
_cell.length_b   1.000
_cell.length_c   1.000
_cell.angle_alpha   90.00
_cell.angle_beta   90.00
_cell.angle_gamma   90.00
#
_symmetry.space_group_name_H-M   'P 1'
#
loop_
_entity.id
_entity.type
_entity.pdbx_description
1 polymer ?
#
loop_
_entity_poly.entity_id
_entity_poly.type
_entity_poly.pdbx_seq_one_letter_code
_entity_poly.pdbx_strand_id
1 'polypeptide(L)' 'MDFTKAVDDNLHNHLFVSNYDKESFKDIELCLGIDEAGRGPVLGPMVYAALFCPVDKEKQLKEMKCAGNFL' A
#
# COMPACT_ATOMS: atom_id res chain seq x y z
N MET A 1 9.17 -2.18 -6.83
CA MET A 1 8.68 -3.34 -6.06
C MET A 1 8.71 -4.53 -7.00
N ASP A 2 9.19 -5.68 -6.53
CA ASP A 2 9.24 -6.91 -7.33
C ASP A 2 8.32 -7.94 -6.66
N PHE A 3 7.27 -8.36 -7.38
CA PHE A 3 6.26 -9.30 -6.88
C PHE A 3 6.57 -10.76 -7.21
N THR A 4 7.64 -11.02 -7.96
CA THR A 4 7.96 -12.37 -8.49
C THR A 4 8.11 -13.40 -7.36
N LYS A 5 8.59 -12.98 -6.18
CA LYS A 5 8.70 -13.84 -4.99
C LYS A 5 7.39 -14.45 -4.51
N ALA A 6 6.27 -13.72 -4.60
CA ALA A 6 4.96 -14.25 -4.21
C ALA A 6 4.38 -15.22 -5.26
N VAL A 7 4.94 -15.22 -6.47
CA VAL A 7 4.58 -16.19 -7.51
C VAL A 7 5.31 -17.52 -7.27
N ASP A 8 6.58 -17.45 -6.84
CA ASP A 8 7.41 -18.62 -6.62
C ASP A 8 7.08 -19.38 -5.32
N ASP A 9 6.69 -18.65 -4.26
CA ASP A 9 6.23 -19.22 -2.99
C ASP A 9 5.06 -18.39 -2.46
N ASN A 10 3.90 -18.99 -2.21
CA ASN A 10 2.73 -18.33 -1.64
C ASN A 10 2.24 -19.01 -0.34
N LEU A 11 3.10 -19.81 0.29
CA LEU A 11 2.80 -20.45 1.57
C LEU A 11 3.17 -19.54 2.76
N HIS A 12 4.00 -18.53 2.53
CA HIS A 12 4.50 -17.62 3.54
C HIS A 12 4.09 -16.17 3.27
N ASN A 13 4.18 -15.35 4.32
CA ASN A 13 3.95 -13.92 4.21
C ASN A 13 5.09 -13.24 3.45
N HIS A 14 4.75 -12.40 2.48
CA HIS A 14 5.70 -11.58 1.74
C HIS A 14 5.51 -10.10 2.07
N LEU A 15 6.61 -9.41 2.36
CA LEU A 15 6.62 -7.97 2.58
C LEU A 15 7.19 -7.25 1.35
N PHE A 16 6.38 -6.43 0.71
CA PHE A 16 6.79 -5.58 -0.40
C PHE A 16 6.82 -4.13 0.05
N VAL A 17 7.98 -3.49 -0.07
CA VAL A 17 8.18 -2.07 0.29
C VAL A 17 8.69 -1.33 -0.95
N SER A 18 8.16 -0.14 -1.21
CA SER A 18 8.70 0.74 -2.25
C SER A 18 10.10 1.19 -1.83
N ASN A 19 10.95 1.49 -2.81
CA ASN A 19 12.17 2.20 -2.48
C ASN A 19 11.80 3.66 -2.23
N TYR A 20 12.11 4.18 -1.04
CA TYR A 20 11.92 5.57 -0.67
C TYR A 20 13.05 6.02 0.24
N ASP A 21 13.42 7.30 0.16
CA ASP A 21 14.39 7.88 1.06
C ASP A 21 13.72 8.24 2.39
N LYS A 22 14.26 7.72 3.50
CA LYS A 22 13.69 7.93 4.84
C LYS A 22 13.97 9.33 5.36
N GLU A 23 15.12 9.90 5.04
CA GLU A 23 15.51 11.23 5.54
C GLU A 23 14.60 12.32 4.96
N SER A 24 14.15 12.16 3.72
CA SER A 24 13.18 13.05 3.07
C SER A 24 11.83 13.20 3.81
N PHE A 25 11.51 12.32 4.76
CA PHE A 25 10.22 12.33 5.48
C PHE A 25 10.34 12.43 7.00
N LYS A 26 11.55 12.61 7.55
CA LYS A 26 11.82 12.50 8.99
C LYS A 26 11.11 13.56 9.84
N ASP A 27 10.98 14.77 9.32
CA ASP A 27 10.41 15.93 10.01
C ASP A 27 9.13 16.45 9.33
N ILE A 28 8.49 15.60 8.52
CA ILE A 28 7.28 15.93 7.76
C ILE A 28 6.09 15.24 8.41
N GLU A 29 4.97 15.96 8.55
CA GLU A 29 3.71 15.35 8.97
C GLU A 29 3.15 14.47 7.84
N LEU A 30 2.90 13.20 8.16
CA LEU A 30 2.43 12.20 7.21
C LEU A 30 1.03 11.72 7.58
N CYS A 31 0.19 11.50 6.57
CA CYS A 31 -0.99 10.68 6.70
C CYS A 31 -0.68 9.23 6.29
N LEU A 32 -1.29 8.25 6.97
CA LEU A 32 -1.14 6.83 6.71
C LEU A 32 -2.52 6.22 6.46
N GLY A 33 -2.69 5.56 5.31
CA GLY A 33 -3.85 4.73 4.99
C GLY A 33 -3.48 3.26 5.03
N ILE A 34 -4.36 2.43 5.59
CA ILE A 34 -4.21 0.96 5.66
C ILE A 34 -5.50 0.34 5.12
N ASP A 35 -5.37 -0.67 4.29
CA ASP A 35 -6.51 -1.39 3.71
C ASP A 35 -6.15 -2.86 3.44
N GLU A 36 -7.17 -3.71 3.30
CA GLU A 36 -7.02 -5.13 2.99
C GLU A 36 -7.84 -5.58 1.78
N ALA A 37 -7.33 -6.59 1.09
CA ALA A 37 -8.03 -7.25 -0.01
C ALA A 37 -7.94 -8.78 0.15
N GLY A 38 -8.98 -9.47 -0.35
CA GLY A 38 -9.08 -10.93 -0.24
C GLY A 38 -9.78 -11.42 1.03
N ARG A 39 -10.57 -10.56 1.70
CA ARG A 39 -11.47 -10.99 2.78
C ARG A 39 -12.72 -11.66 2.22
N GLY A 40 -12.98 -12.92 2.59
CA GLY A 40 -14.22 -13.63 2.24
C GLY A 40 -14.07 -14.84 1.30
N PRO A 41 -13.14 -14.88 0.33
CA PRO A 41 -12.81 -16.09 -0.39
C PRO A 41 -12.39 -17.23 0.55
N VAL A 42 -12.77 -18.46 0.21
CA VAL A 42 -12.37 -19.67 0.95
C VAL A 42 -10.91 -20.04 0.67
N LEU A 43 -10.42 -19.70 -0.52
CA LEU A 43 -9.07 -19.99 -0.99
C LEU A 43 -8.43 -18.71 -1.56
N GLY A 44 -7.12 -18.62 -1.43
CA GLY A 44 -6.31 -17.50 -1.92
C GLY A 44 -5.67 -16.70 -0.79
N PRO A 45 -4.61 -15.92 -1.09
CA PRO A 45 -3.91 -15.12 -0.10
C PRO A 45 -4.75 -13.91 0.30
N MET A 46 -4.55 -13.45 1.54
CA MET A 46 -5.05 -12.17 2.02
C MET A 46 -3.93 -11.13 1.95
N VAL A 47 -4.22 -9.98 1.37
CA VAL A 47 -3.23 -8.91 1.15
C VAL A 47 -3.57 -7.73 2.04
N TYR A 48 -2.56 -7.22 2.74
CA TYR A 48 -2.63 -5.94 3.44
C TYR A 48 -1.73 -4.93 2.76
N ALA A 49 -2.21 -3.71 2.62
CA ALA A 49 -1.46 -2.59 2.07
C ALA A 49 -1.46 -1.42 3.03
N ALA A 50 -0.34 -0.70 3.06
CA ALA A 50 -0.22 0.57 3.75
C ALA A 50 0.41 1.59 2.80
N LEU A 51 -0.14 2.80 2.76
CA LEU A 51 0.36 3.91 1.99
C LEU A 51 0.48 5.13 2.88
N PHE A 52 1.63 5.81 2.81
CA PHE A 52 1.83 7.08 3.50
C PHE A 52 2.04 8.21 2.48
N CYS A 53 1.59 9.41 2.84
CA CYS A 53 1.76 10.61 2.03
C CYS A 53 1.95 11.82 2.96
N PRO A 54 2.81 12.79 2.61
CA PRO A 54 2.83 14.10 3.26
C PRO A 54 1.46 14.78 3.26
N VAL A 55 1.07 15.36 4.40
CA VAL A 55 -0.25 16.02 4.55
C VAL A 55 -0.40 17.19 3.59
N ASP A 56 0.69 17.92 3.30
CA ASP A 56 0.69 19.02 2.33
C ASP A 56 0.38 18.59 0.88
N LYS A 57 0.54 17.29 0.57
CA LYS A 57 0.25 16.70 -0.74
C LYS A 57 -1.08 15.94 -0.80
N GLU A 58 -1.91 16.02 0.24
CA GLU A 58 -3.21 15.32 0.28
C GLU A 58 -4.11 15.70 -0.90
N LYS A 59 -4.08 16.97 -1.34
CA LYS A 59 -4.85 17.44 -2.49
C LYS A 59 -4.41 16.74 -3.79
N GLN A 60 -3.10 16.62 -4.01
CA GLN A 60 -2.55 15.93 -5.18
C GLN A 60 -2.94 14.45 -5.16
N LEU A 61 -2.91 13.81 -3.99
CA LEU A 61 -3.35 12.42 -3.82
C LEU A 61 -4.82 12.24 -4.20
N LYS A 62 -5.69 13.17 -3.82
CA LYS A 62 -7.12 13.16 -4.21
C LYS A 62 -7.31 13.34 -5.72
N GLU A 63 -6.51 14.20 -6.35
CA GLU A 63 -6.55 14.43 -7.81
C GLU A 63 -6.12 13.20 -8.63
N MET A 64 -5.27 12.34 -8.07
CA MET A 64 -4.89 11.07 -8.70
C MET A 64 -6.04 10.07 -8.84
N LYS A 65 -7.20 10.32 -8.19
CA LYS A 65 -8.41 9.48 -8.25
C LYS A 65 -8.12 7.99 -7.97
N CYS A 66 -7.23 7.72 -7.01
CA CYS A 66 -6.90 6.37 -6.58
C CYS A 66 -7.97 5.73 -5.69
N ALA A 67 -9.00 6.50 -5.28
CA ALA A 67 -10.17 5.95 -4.63
C ALA A 67 -10.95 5.09 -5.63
N GLY A 68 -11.24 3.84 -5.27
CA GLY A 68 -12.16 3.02 -6.04
C GLY A 68 -13.50 3.74 -6.22
N ASN A 69 -14.08 3.66 -7.41
CA ASN A 69 -15.45 4.12 -7.65
C ASN A 69 -16.40 3.22 -6.83
N PHE A 70 -16.70 3.63 -5.60
CA PHE A 70 -17.86 3.10 -4.89
C PHE A 70 -19.10 3.65 -5.59
N LEU A 71 -19.80 2.77 -6.31
CA LEU A 71 -21.16 3.02 -6.81
C LEU A 71 -22.14 3.25 -5.66
#